data_AF-A0A067M155-F1
#
_entry.id   AF-A0A067M155-F1
#
_cell.length_a   1.000
_cell.length_b   1.000
_cell.length_c   1.000
_cell.angle_alpha   90.00
_cell.angle_beta   90.00
_cell.angle_gamma   90.00
#
_symmetry.space_group_name_H-M   'P 1'
#
loop_
_entity.id
_entity.type
_entity.pdbx_description
1 polymer ?
#
loop_
_entity_poly.entity_id
_entity_poly.type
_entity_poly.pdbx_seq_one_letter_code
_entity_poly.pdbx_strand_id
1 'polypeptide(L)'
;MSSSSTFPAELFYDLVRPEEVQRAFEIESLGYPIDEAATLDALRYRQEHAPRLFLGAYIPIDATSDRKLVAFVVSTLSEHPTLTHASMSTHVPQGSSVCMHSVCVDPEFKRRGIALALLREYLRRLEATQASEGIDRVLLLCHEELIELYAKVGFQLVGKSEVAHGPREWFEMRILWGADHEKMPSGGAVQGPPMDVPPEILAALARHSSRPKPAAAQLLSSFESIGDVIDTGEDKTNKHKLACVREGCGSLILLPNVARFVEGPSVEIDPPSHPSSPLLPPLPTPPATTTWWLITPSPMQFENIGFSKPVPSLSALPSGKRKKLLACAECDLGPIGWCEEGGTEFWVSCQRVAYR
;
A
#
# COMPACT_ATOMS: atom_id res chain seq x y z
N MET A 1 20.53 12.36 22.34
CA MET A 1 21.78 12.79 21.69
C MET A 1 21.41 13.26 20.28
N SER A 2 21.36 14.56 20.06
CA SER A 2 20.98 15.16 18.78
C SER A 2 22.14 15.02 17.79
N SER A 3 22.06 14.10 16.83
CA SER A 3 22.98 14.10 15.70
C SER A 3 22.56 15.20 14.72
N SER A 4 23.36 16.24 14.55
CA SER A 4 23.14 17.22 13.49
C SER A 4 23.24 16.51 12.14
N SER A 5 22.11 16.39 11.43
CA SER A 5 22.02 15.77 10.12
C SER A 5 22.56 16.73 9.04
N THR A 6 23.88 16.87 8.97
CA THR A 6 24.52 17.69 7.93
C THR A 6 24.50 16.94 6.60
N PHE A 7 24.05 17.62 5.54
CA PHE A 7 24.11 17.12 4.15
C PHE A 7 25.58 16.82 3.79
N PRO A 8 25.90 15.72 3.08
CA PRO A 8 27.29 15.42 2.73
C PRO A 8 27.85 16.51 1.81
N ALA A 9 28.93 17.18 2.21
CA ALA A 9 29.49 18.32 1.48
C ALA A 9 30.01 17.98 0.08
N GLU A 10 30.32 16.70 -0.17
CA GLU A 10 30.98 16.21 -1.39
C GLU A 10 30.10 15.22 -2.18
N LEU A 11 28.77 15.31 -2.03
CA LEU A 11 27.84 14.47 -2.79
C LEU A 11 27.90 14.81 -4.29
N PHE A 12 28.12 13.82 -5.15
CA PHE A 12 28.06 13.97 -6.61
C PHE A 12 27.23 12.86 -7.26
N TYR A 13 26.88 13.02 -8.53
CA TYR A 13 25.96 12.13 -9.24
C TYR A 13 26.56 11.59 -10.53
N ASP A 14 26.51 10.26 -10.69
CA ASP A 14 26.99 9.60 -11.91
C ASP A 14 26.17 8.33 -12.20
N LEU A 15 26.29 7.81 -13.42
CA LEU A 15 25.64 6.55 -13.78
C LEU A 15 26.23 5.38 -12.98
N VAL A 16 25.38 4.42 -12.62
CA VAL A 16 25.77 3.20 -11.90
C VAL A 16 26.44 2.23 -12.87
N ARG A 17 27.68 1.85 -12.56
CA ARG A 17 28.45 0.90 -13.37
C ARG A 17 28.06 -0.54 -13.06
N PRO A 18 28.31 -1.51 -13.97
CA PRO A 18 27.96 -2.91 -13.74
C PRO A 18 28.53 -3.47 -12.43
N GLU A 19 29.76 -3.08 -12.08
CA GLU A 19 30.45 -3.48 -10.85
C GLU A 19 29.83 -2.89 -9.56
N GLU A 20 29.03 -1.82 -9.68
CA GLU A 20 28.39 -1.14 -8.55
C GLU A 20 26.95 -1.63 -8.29
N VAL A 21 26.39 -2.46 -9.18
CA VAL A 21 25.03 -3.02 -9.03
C VAL A 21 24.90 -3.85 -7.75
N GLN A 22 25.96 -4.54 -7.34
CA GLN A 22 25.97 -5.28 -6.08
C GLN A 22 25.71 -4.36 -4.89
N ARG A 23 26.32 -3.17 -4.89
CA ARG A 23 26.10 -2.17 -3.84
C ARG A 23 24.70 -1.59 -3.89
N ALA A 24 24.13 -1.38 -5.08
CA ALA A 24 22.74 -0.96 -5.23
C ALA A 24 21.77 -1.99 -4.62
N PHE A 25 21.99 -3.28 -4.89
CA PHE A 25 21.18 -4.36 -4.31
C PHE A 25 21.23 -4.40 -2.77
N GLU A 26 22.40 -4.17 -2.18
CA GLU A 26 22.54 -4.06 -0.72
C GLU A 26 21.72 -2.90 -0.15
N ILE A 27 21.79 -1.73 -0.78
CA ILE A 27 21.01 -0.55 -0.37
C ILE A 27 19.50 -0.81 -0.53
N GLU A 28 19.08 -1.49 -1.61
CA GLU A 28 17.68 -1.87 -1.84
C GLU A 28 17.16 -2.81 -0.76
N SER A 29 17.93 -3.86 -0.45
CA SER A 29 17.59 -4.86 0.56
C SER A 29 17.50 -4.29 1.98
N LEU A 30 18.22 -3.19 2.25
CA LEU A 30 18.12 -2.43 3.50
C LEU A 30 16.96 -1.41 3.49
N GLY A 31 16.47 -1.05 2.30
CA GLY A 31 15.45 -0.03 2.09
C GLY A 31 14.03 -0.59 2.07
N TYR A 32 13.86 -1.81 1.58
CA TYR A 32 12.56 -2.45 1.34
C TYR A 32 12.42 -3.79 2.07
N PRO A 33 11.18 -4.20 2.41
CA PRO A 33 10.86 -5.59 2.72
C PRO A 33 11.26 -6.56 1.60
N ILE A 34 11.55 -7.82 1.94
CA ILE A 34 12.01 -8.85 0.99
C ILE A 34 11.02 -9.07 -0.17
N ASP A 35 9.73 -8.91 0.07
CA ASP A 35 8.65 -9.08 -0.91
C ASP A 35 8.45 -7.88 -1.84
N GLU A 36 9.05 -6.73 -1.52
CA GLU A 36 8.99 -5.50 -2.33
C GLU A 36 10.32 -5.17 -3.01
N ALA A 37 11.44 -5.61 -2.44
CA ALA A 37 12.78 -5.34 -2.96
C ALA A 37 13.01 -6.00 -4.33
N ALA A 38 13.68 -5.29 -5.25
CA ALA A 38 14.13 -5.90 -6.49
C ALA A 38 15.19 -6.96 -6.23
N THR A 39 15.14 -8.05 -7.01
CA THR A 39 16.19 -9.05 -7.01
C THR A 39 17.47 -8.49 -7.65
N LEU A 40 18.62 -9.07 -7.29
CA LEU A 40 19.90 -8.71 -7.91
C LEU A 40 19.87 -8.87 -9.44
N ASP A 41 19.20 -9.91 -9.93
CA ASP A 41 19.07 -10.16 -11.37
C ASP A 41 18.21 -9.10 -12.06
N ALA A 42 17.15 -8.60 -11.41
CA ALA A 42 16.35 -7.49 -11.93
C ALA A 42 17.18 -6.20 -12.01
N LEU A 43 18.00 -5.88 -11.00
CA LEU A 43 18.88 -4.72 -11.03
C LEU A 43 19.97 -4.84 -12.09
N ARG A 44 20.56 -6.04 -12.29
CA ARG A 44 21.52 -6.31 -13.37
C ARG A 44 20.88 -6.15 -14.74
N TYR A 45 19.70 -6.73 -14.94
CA TYR A 45 18.95 -6.58 -16.19
C TYR A 45 18.71 -5.10 -16.53
N ARG A 46 18.24 -4.31 -15.56
CA ARG A 46 17.99 -2.87 -15.73
C ARG A 46 19.29 -2.11 -16.04
N GLN A 47 20.39 -2.45 -15.39
CA GLN A 47 21.70 -1.83 -15.66
C GLN A 47 22.22 -2.17 -17.06
N GLU A 48 22.06 -3.40 -17.51
CA GLU A 48 22.51 -3.85 -18.84
C GLU A 48 21.68 -3.21 -19.96
N HIS A 49 20.35 -3.14 -19.79
CA HIS A 49 19.43 -2.72 -20.85
C HIS A 49 19.14 -1.22 -20.83
N ALA A 50 19.18 -0.59 -19.66
CA ALA A 50 18.89 0.82 -19.46
C ALA A 50 19.94 1.55 -18.60
N PRO A 51 21.26 1.43 -18.88
CA PRO A 51 22.31 2.00 -18.03
C PRO A 51 22.19 3.52 -17.86
N ARG A 52 21.66 4.22 -18.88
CA ARG A 52 21.44 5.68 -18.85
C ARG A 52 20.37 6.11 -17.84
N LEU A 53 19.47 5.19 -17.46
CA LEU A 53 18.36 5.39 -16.53
C LEU A 53 18.67 4.88 -15.12
N PHE A 54 19.95 4.58 -14.85
CA PHE A 54 20.43 4.12 -13.55
C PHE A 54 21.41 5.14 -12.99
N LEU A 55 20.91 6.06 -12.17
CA LEU A 55 21.68 7.16 -11.59
C LEU A 55 21.98 6.90 -10.11
N GLY A 56 23.25 7.04 -9.73
CA GLY A 56 23.72 6.96 -8.36
C GLY A 56 24.09 8.32 -7.78
N ALA A 57 23.95 8.46 -6.46
CA ALA A 57 24.59 9.50 -5.67
C ALA A 57 25.77 8.90 -4.91
N TYR A 58 26.91 9.59 -4.97
CA TYR A 58 28.19 9.10 -4.48
C TYR A 58 28.83 10.08 -3.52
N ILE A 59 29.61 9.52 -2.60
CA ILE A 59 30.60 10.27 -1.82
C ILE A 59 31.99 9.74 -2.14
N PRO A 60 33.04 10.59 -2.14
CA PRO A 60 34.42 10.11 -2.24
C PRO A 60 34.79 9.30 -0.99
N ILE A 61 35.58 8.25 -1.17
CA ILE A 61 36.08 7.42 -0.04
C ILE A 61 37.40 8.00 0.48
N ASP A 62 38.25 8.47 -0.41
CA ASP A 62 39.54 9.08 -0.13
C ASP A 62 39.92 10.07 -1.26
N ALA A 63 41.17 10.54 -1.27
CA ALA A 63 41.69 11.41 -2.33
C ALA A 63 42.02 10.66 -3.64
N THR A 64 41.71 9.36 -3.72
CA THR A 64 41.77 8.60 -4.97
C THR A 64 40.44 8.72 -5.72
N SER A 65 40.35 8.20 -6.94
CA SER A 65 39.12 8.22 -7.74
C SER A 65 38.02 7.28 -7.20
N ASP A 66 38.20 6.70 -6.02
CA ASP A 66 37.26 5.77 -5.41
C ASP A 66 36.02 6.48 -4.83
N ARG A 67 34.88 5.85 -5.05
CA ARG A 67 33.57 6.40 -4.72
C ARG A 67 32.68 5.36 -4.04
N LYS A 68 31.88 5.81 -3.08
CA LYS A 68 30.86 4.98 -2.41
C LYS A 68 29.48 5.41 -2.87
N LEU A 69 28.72 4.47 -3.44
CA LEU A 69 27.30 4.65 -3.72
C LEU A 69 26.52 4.73 -2.40
N VAL A 70 25.76 5.82 -2.22
CA VAL A 70 24.96 6.08 -0.99
C VAL A 70 23.46 6.22 -1.28
N ALA A 71 23.07 6.44 -2.52
CA ALA A 71 21.69 6.41 -2.97
C ALA A 71 21.63 6.12 -4.47
N PHE A 72 20.51 5.61 -4.96
CA PHE A 72 20.31 5.44 -6.40
C PHE A 72 18.85 5.52 -6.80
N VAL A 73 18.64 5.77 -8.08
CA VAL A 73 17.38 5.63 -8.79
C VAL A 73 17.61 4.78 -10.03
N VAL A 74 16.70 3.83 -10.27
CA VAL A 74 16.75 2.96 -11.45
C VAL A 74 15.40 2.93 -12.14
N SER A 75 15.42 3.10 -13.47
CA SER A 75 14.22 3.10 -14.30
C SER A 75 14.41 2.26 -15.56
N THR A 76 13.31 1.90 -16.22
CA THR A 76 13.29 1.43 -17.61
C THR A 76 12.38 2.30 -18.46
N LEU A 77 12.29 2.01 -19.75
CA LEU A 77 11.34 2.65 -20.66
C LEU A 77 10.20 1.69 -20.97
N SER A 78 9.02 2.25 -21.17
CA SER A 78 7.82 1.54 -21.60
C SER A 78 7.03 2.41 -22.58
N GLU A 79 6.27 1.78 -23.47
CA GLU A 79 5.31 2.45 -24.35
C GLU A 79 3.97 2.70 -23.64
N HIS A 80 3.76 2.10 -22.46
CA HIS A 80 2.49 2.22 -21.74
C HIS A 80 2.36 3.58 -21.04
N PRO A 81 1.17 4.21 -21.09
CA PRO A 81 0.95 5.51 -20.48
C PRO A 81 0.76 5.47 -18.95
N THR A 82 0.64 4.28 -18.36
CA THR A 82 0.42 3.97 -16.94
C THR A 82 1.23 2.73 -16.56
N LEU A 83 1.43 2.48 -15.25
CA LEU A 83 2.23 1.35 -14.78
C LEU A 83 1.41 0.06 -14.75
N THR A 84 1.86 -0.92 -15.53
CA THR A 84 1.38 -2.30 -15.58
C THR A 84 2.48 -3.28 -15.16
N HIS A 85 2.12 -4.52 -14.84
CA HIS A 85 3.11 -5.56 -14.50
C HIS A 85 4.15 -5.77 -15.63
N ALA A 86 3.73 -5.63 -16.90
CA ALA A 86 4.63 -5.69 -18.05
C ALA A 86 5.61 -4.51 -18.09
N SER A 87 5.12 -3.28 -17.89
CA SER A 87 5.99 -2.08 -17.85
C SER A 87 6.97 -2.08 -16.68
N MET A 88 6.62 -2.75 -15.58
CA MET A 88 7.48 -2.91 -14.40
C MET A 88 8.54 -4.01 -14.57
N SER A 89 8.47 -4.79 -15.65
CA SER A 89 9.33 -5.97 -15.88
C SER A 89 10.24 -5.87 -17.11
N THR A 90 9.81 -5.18 -18.18
CA THR A 90 10.49 -5.20 -19.47
C THR A 90 10.91 -3.81 -19.92
N HIS A 91 12.16 -3.67 -20.40
CA HIS A 91 12.65 -2.43 -21.01
C HIS A 91 12.31 -2.36 -22.50
N VAL A 92 11.72 -1.25 -22.93
CA VAL A 92 11.42 -0.96 -24.33
C VAL A 92 12.21 0.28 -24.79
N PRO A 93 13.32 0.14 -25.55
CA PRO A 93 14.26 1.24 -25.81
C PRO A 93 13.70 2.52 -26.44
N GLN A 94 12.54 2.45 -27.10
CA GLN A 94 11.84 3.58 -27.73
C GLN A 94 10.53 3.95 -27.01
N GLY A 95 10.33 3.46 -25.79
CA GLY A 95 9.16 3.78 -24.99
C GLY A 95 9.14 5.25 -24.57
N SER A 96 7.96 5.88 -24.58
CA SER A 96 7.78 7.27 -24.18
C SER A 96 7.58 7.49 -22.67
N SER A 97 7.52 6.41 -21.88
CA SER A 97 7.35 6.44 -20.43
C SER A 97 8.58 5.93 -19.70
N VAL A 98 9.20 6.78 -18.88
CA VAL A 98 10.21 6.35 -17.91
C VAL A 98 9.52 5.74 -16.70
N CYS A 99 9.68 4.44 -16.50
CA CYS A 99 9.13 3.69 -15.37
C CYS A 99 10.18 3.56 -14.28
N MET A 100 10.04 4.33 -13.21
CA MET A 100 10.98 4.34 -12.08
C MET A 100 10.64 3.19 -11.13
N HIS A 101 11.58 2.27 -10.97
CA HIS A 101 11.37 1.04 -10.21
C HIS A 101 11.79 1.17 -8.75
N SER A 102 12.94 1.80 -8.49
CA SER A 102 13.49 1.91 -7.14
C SER A 102 14.12 3.28 -6.92
N VAL A 103 13.88 3.85 -5.74
CA VAL A 103 14.54 5.06 -5.24
C VAL A 103 15.03 4.78 -3.82
N CYS A 104 16.31 4.46 -3.69
CA CYS A 104 16.85 3.94 -2.44
C CYS A 104 17.91 4.89 -1.90
N VAL A 105 17.90 5.10 -0.58
CA VAL A 105 18.96 5.81 0.15
C VAL A 105 19.46 4.89 1.25
N ASP A 106 20.78 4.75 1.33
CA ASP A 106 21.45 4.01 2.39
C ASP A 106 20.96 4.50 3.77
N PRO A 107 20.54 3.60 4.68
CA PRO A 107 20.05 3.97 6.00
C PRO A 107 20.94 4.94 6.78
N GLU A 108 22.27 4.84 6.66
CA GLU A 108 23.22 5.73 7.33
C GLU A 108 23.10 7.20 6.87
N PHE A 109 22.56 7.39 5.67
CA PHE A 109 22.46 8.66 4.96
C PHE A 109 21.01 9.17 4.83
N LYS A 110 20.02 8.43 5.36
CA LYS A 110 18.61 8.85 5.38
C LYS A 110 18.41 10.13 6.20
N ARG A 111 17.30 10.82 5.94
CA ARG A 111 16.88 12.08 6.60
C ARG A 111 17.83 13.28 6.41
N ARG A 112 18.77 13.19 5.46
CA ARG A 112 19.68 14.29 5.08
C ARG A 112 19.29 14.99 3.78
N GLY A 113 18.11 14.73 3.21
CA GLY A 113 17.65 15.35 1.96
C GLY A 113 18.23 14.74 0.67
N ILE A 114 19.02 13.67 0.76
CA ILE A 114 19.68 13.03 -0.40
C ILE A 114 18.67 12.50 -1.42
N ALA A 115 17.56 11.88 -0.99
CA ALA A 115 16.52 11.39 -1.91
C ALA A 115 15.98 12.51 -2.82
N LEU A 116 15.62 13.65 -2.23
CA LEU A 116 15.11 14.81 -2.98
C LEU A 116 16.17 15.38 -3.92
N ALA A 117 17.42 15.45 -3.48
CA ALA A 117 18.51 15.96 -4.29
C ALA A 117 18.80 15.04 -5.50
N LEU A 118 18.82 13.72 -5.27
CA LEU A 118 18.96 12.71 -6.32
C LEU A 118 17.80 12.75 -7.32
N LEU A 119 16.55 12.82 -6.84
CA LEU A 119 15.37 12.91 -7.70
C LEU A 119 15.39 14.16 -8.58
N ARG A 120 15.76 15.32 -8.01
CA ARG A 120 15.87 16.57 -8.79
C ARG A 120 16.93 16.46 -9.88
N GLU A 121 18.10 15.92 -9.55
CA GLU A 121 19.17 15.74 -10.54
C GLU A 121 18.75 14.75 -11.62
N TYR A 122 18.10 13.65 -11.25
CA TYR A 122 17.60 12.65 -12.18
C TYR A 122 16.59 13.24 -13.17
N LEU A 123 15.57 13.93 -12.64
CA LEU A 123 14.54 14.57 -13.47
C LEU A 123 15.13 15.67 -14.36
N ARG A 124 16.09 16.47 -13.86
CA ARG A 124 16.78 17.49 -14.65
C ARG A 124 17.56 16.86 -15.83
N ARG A 125 18.23 15.73 -15.61
CA ARG A 125 18.94 15.00 -16.68
C ARG A 125 17.97 14.45 -17.73
N LEU A 126 16.86 13.85 -17.28
CA LEU A 126 15.82 13.36 -18.18
C LEU A 126 15.17 14.48 -18.97
N GLU A 127 14.80 15.59 -18.32
CA GLU A 127 14.17 16.74 -18.97
C GLU A 127 15.07 17.33 -20.06
N ALA A 128 16.40 17.30 -19.87
CA ALA A 128 17.36 17.77 -20.85
C ALA A 128 17.43 16.90 -22.12
N THR A 129 17.06 15.62 -22.06
CA THR A 129 17.11 14.69 -23.21
C THR A 129 15.73 14.25 -23.70
N GLN A 130 14.65 14.57 -22.96
CA GLN A 130 13.29 14.04 -23.20
C GLN A 130 12.79 14.29 -24.63
N ALA A 131 12.96 15.51 -25.16
CA ALA A 131 12.49 15.85 -26.50
C ALA A 131 13.23 15.07 -27.60
N SER A 132 14.53 14.83 -27.44
CA SER A 132 15.32 14.05 -28.40
C SER A 132 15.13 12.54 -28.27
N GLU A 133 14.77 12.06 -27.08
CA GLU A 133 14.53 10.64 -26.79
C GLU A 133 13.05 10.23 -26.92
N GLY A 134 12.14 11.18 -27.18
CA GLY A 134 10.71 10.92 -27.30
C GLY A 134 10.05 10.52 -25.97
N ILE A 135 10.55 11.06 -24.85
CA ILE A 135 10.04 10.77 -23.52
C ILE A 135 8.95 11.78 -23.16
N ASP A 136 7.72 11.30 -23.02
CA ASP A 136 6.57 12.14 -22.68
C ASP A 136 6.29 12.20 -21.17
N ARG A 137 6.76 11.21 -20.42
CA ARG A 137 6.37 11.08 -19.00
C ARG A 137 7.34 10.28 -18.15
N VAL A 138 7.25 10.52 -16.85
CA VAL A 138 7.90 9.71 -15.81
C VAL A 138 6.83 9.17 -14.88
N LEU A 139 6.86 7.88 -14.61
CA LEU A 139 5.90 7.16 -13.79
C LEU A 139 6.63 6.48 -12.63
N LEU A 140 6.02 6.48 -11.45
CA LEU A 140 6.49 5.69 -10.31
C LEU A 140 5.33 5.18 -9.48
N LEU A 141 5.62 4.13 -8.71
CA LEU A 141 4.76 3.68 -7.62
C LEU A 141 5.37 4.11 -6.29
N CYS A 142 4.54 4.55 -5.35
CA CYS A 142 4.97 4.79 -3.98
C CYS A 142 3.88 4.46 -2.95
N HIS A 143 4.28 4.25 -1.70
CA HIS A 143 3.31 4.22 -0.60
C HIS A 143 2.82 5.63 -0.25
N GLU A 144 1.65 5.69 0.39
CA GLU A 144 0.96 6.94 0.74
C GLU A 144 1.87 7.94 1.48
N GLU A 145 2.68 7.47 2.44
CA GLU A 145 3.57 8.33 3.23
C GLU A 145 4.69 8.99 2.42
N LEU A 146 4.95 8.51 1.19
CA LEU A 146 5.97 9.05 0.29
C LEU A 146 5.39 9.98 -0.77
N ILE A 147 4.06 10.11 -0.89
CA ILE A 147 3.41 10.97 -1.89
C ILE A 147 3.92 12.42 -1.76
N GLU A 148 4.01 12.95 -0.54
CA GLU A 148 4.53 14.31 -0.30
C GLU A 148 6.00 14.49 -0.71
N LEU A 149 6.82 13.42 -0.62
CA LEU A 149 8.21 13.47 -1.05
C LEU A 149 8.30 13.67 -2.56
N TYR A 150 7.54 12.89 -3.32
CA TYR A 150 7.54 12.95 -4.79
C TYR A 150 6.83 14.20 -5.31
N ALA A 151 5.78 14.67 -4.63
CA ALA A 151 5.12 15.94 -4.96
C ALA A 151 6.10 17.14 -4.91
N LYS A 152 7.06 17.14 -3.98
CA LYS A 152 8.09 18.20 -3.85
C LYS A 152 9.06 18.29 -5.05
N VAL A 153 9.08 17.29 -5.92
CA VAL A 153 9.89 17.29 -7.15
C VAL A 153 9.04 17.29 -8.43
N GLY A 154 7.72 17.55 -8.30
CA GLY A 154 6.82 17.78 -9.43
C GLY A 154 5.91 16.62 -9.82
N PHE A 155 6.00 15.47 -9.13
CA PHE A 155 5.08 14.36 -9.39
C PHE A 155 3.64 14.70 -8.97
N GLN A 156 2.69 14.33 -9.82
CA GLN A 156 1.26 14.44 -9.58
C GLN A 156 0.72 13.06 -9.21
N LEU A 157 -0.12 13.01 -8.18
CA LEU A 157 -0.83 11.78 -7.81
C LEU A 157 -1.85 11.44 -8.90
N VAL A 158 -1.76 10.23 -9.47
CA VAL A 158 -2.76 9.70 -10.39
C VAL A 158 -3.88 9.04 -9.59
N GLY A 159 -3.50 8.24 -8.58
CA GLY A 159 -4.42 7.50 -7.73
C GLY A 159 -3.83 6.17 -7.31
N LYS A 160 -4.67 5.28 -6.78
CA LYS A 160 -4.28 3.92 -6.42
C LYS A 160 -3.88 3.16 -7.69
N SER A 161 -2.72 2.50 -7.63
CA SER A 161 -2.19 1.68 -8.72
C SER A 161 -2.87 0.33 -8.78
N GLU A 162 -3.06 -0.19 -10.00
CA GLU A 162 -3.46 -1.59 -10.23
C GLU A 162 -2.31 -2.57 -9.99
N VAL A 163 -1.07 -2.08 -10.04
CA VAL A 163 0.15 -2.83 -9.75
C VAL A 163 0.57 -2.58 -8.31
N ALA A 164 0.72 -3.66 -7.54
CA ALA A 164 1.25 -3.63 -6.19
C ALA A 164 2.39 -4.64 -6.05
N HIS A 165 3.40 -4.26 -5.28
CA HIS A 165 4.44 -5.15 -4.80
C HIS A 165 4.23 -5.35 -3.30
N GLY A 166 4.11 -6.59 -2.84
CA GLY A 166 3.76 -6.86 -1.45
C GLY A 166 2.30 -6.52 -1.09
N PRO A 167 1.96 -6.51 0.21
CA PRO A 167 0.58 -6.40 0.71
C PRO A 167 0.07 -4.96 0.79
N ARG A 168 0.98 -3.98 0.76
CA ARG A 168 0.65 -2.56 0.93
C ARG A 168 0.08 -1.98 -0.36
N GLU A 169 -0.80 -0.99 -0.23
CA GLU A 169 -1.26 -0.23 -1.38
C GLU A 169 -0.13 0.63 -1.95
N TRP A 170 -0.10 0.69 -3.28
CA TRP A 170 0.80 1.55 -4.03
C TRP A 170 -0.04 2.57 -4.78
N PHE A 171 0.47 3.80 -4.82
CA PHE A 171 -0.12 4.91 -5.53
C PHE A 171 0.76 5.23 -6.73
N GLU A 172 0.13 5.32 -7.90
CA GLU A 172 0.81 5.77 -9.10
C GLU A 172 0.94 7.29 -9.07
N MET A 173 2.14 7.76 -9.34
CA MET A 173 2.42 9.17 -9.54
C MET A 173 3.11 9.39 -10.88
N ARG A 174 2.88 10.56 -11.48
CA ARG A 174 3.42 10.90 -12.80
C ARG A 174 3.93 12.33 -12.94
N ILE A 175 4.88 12.52 -13.85
CA ILE A 175 5.23 13.80 -14.45
C ILE A 175 4.93 13.70 -15.95
N LEU A 176 4.35 14.75 -16.53
CA LEU A 176 4.08 14.85 -17.96
C LEU A 176 4.96 15.95 -18.58
N TRP A 177 5.63 15.62 -19.68
CA TRP A 177 6.46 16.49 -20.50
C TRP A 177 5.95 16.40 -21.95
N GLY A 178 5.48 17.50 -22.54
CA GLY A 178 4.90 17.52 -23.90
C GLY A 178 3.51 18.14 -23.98
N ALA A 179 2.93 18.20 -25.18
CA ALA A 179 1.68 18.89 -25.50
C ALA A 179 0.42 18.38 -24.76
N ASP A 180 0.54 17.28 -24.02
CA ASP A 180 -0.50 16.73 -23.14
C ASP A 180 -0.58 17.41 -21.77
N HIS A 181 0.26 18.42 -21.49
CA HIS A 181 0.01 19.36 -20.38
C HIS A 181 -1.35 20.09 -20.51
N GLU A 182 -1.96 20.09 -21.72
CA GLU A 182 -3.26 20.73 -22.00
C GLU A 182 -4.36 19.77 -22.50
N LYS A 183 -4.10 18.45 -22.68
CA LYS A 183 -5.09 17.52 -23.28
C LYS A 183 -5.20 16.18 -22.56
N MET A 184 -5.78 16.21 -21.36
CA MET A 184 -6.74 15.18 -20.98
C MET A 184 -8.07 15.85 -20.65
N PRO A 185 -9.21 15.22 -20.97
CA PRO A 185 -10.51 15.79 -20.69
C PRO A 185 -10.64 15.93 -19.17
N SER A 186 -10.78 17.17 -18.72
CA SER A 186 -11.52 17.46 -17.51
C SER A 186 -12.80 16.61 -17.54
N GLY A 187 -13.01 15.77 -16.53
CA GLY A 187 -14.32 15.18 -16.28
C GLY A 187 -15.38 16.27 -16.44
N GLY A 188 -16.36 16.03 -17.31
CA GLY A 188 -17.20 17.07 -17.89
C GLY A 188 -17.82 17.99 -16.84
N ALA A 189 -17.38 19.25 -16.85
CA ALA A 189 -18.17 20.35 -16.32
C ALA A 189 -19.09 20.84 -17.45
N VAL A 190 -20.38 20.53 -17.32
CA VAL A 190 -21.43 21.19 -18.10
C VAL A 190 -21.36 22.68 -17.74
N GLN A 191 -20.95 23.51 -18.70
CA GLN A 191 -20.92 24.97 -18.56
C GLN A 191 -22.36 25.50 -18.53
N GLY A 192 -22.91 25.65 -17.32
CA GLY A 192 -23.89 26.70 -17.05
C GLY A 192 -23.19 28.05 -16.95
N PRO A 193 -23.90 29.18 -17.14
CA PRO A 193 -23.31 30.52 -17.08
C PRO A 193 -22.61 30.76 -15.73
N PRO A 194 -21.58 31.63 -15.67
CA PRO A 194 -20.71 31.76 -14.51
C PRO A 194 -21.51 32.28 -13.31
N MET A 195 -21.65 31.42 -12.31
CA MET A 195 -22.10 31.80 -10.98
C MET A 195 -20.85 32.05 -10.14
N ASP A 196 -20.61 33.30 -9.75
CA ASP A 196 -19.60 33.64 -8.75
C ASP A 196 -19.89 32.85 -7.48
N VAL A 197 -19.03 31.89 -7.14
CA VAL A 197 -19.17 31.07 -5.93
C VAL A 197 -18.86 31.98 -4.74
N PRO A 198 -19.82 32.25 -3.85
CA PRO A 198 -19.57 33.13 -2.71
C PRO A 198 -18.44 32.55 -1.83
N PRO A 199 -17.58 33.41 -1.26
CA PRO A 199 -16.40 32.98 -0.49
C PRO A 199 -16.73 32.08 0.72
N GLU A 200 -17.99 32.04 1.17
CA GLU A 200 -18.50 31.15 2.20
C GLU A 200 -18.44 29.65 1.80
N ILE A 201 -18.62 29.33 0.51
CA ILE A 201 -18.56 27.94 0.02
C ILE A 201 -17.11 27.45 -0.09
N LEU A 202 -16.18 28.30 -0.52
CA LEU A 202 -14.75 27.99 -0.51
C LEU A 202 -14.24 27.76 0.92
N ALA A 203 -14.73 28.56 1.87
CA ALA A 203 -14.42 28.40 3.29
C ALA A 203 -15.02 27.10 3.87
N ALA A 204 -16.11 26.56 3.31
CA ALA A 204 -16.68 25.28 3.73
C ALA A 204 -15.87 24.07 3.20
N LEU A 205 -15.30 24.17 2.00
CA LEU A 205 -14.47 23.11 1.39
C LEU A 205 -13.05 23.05 1.97
N ALA A 206 -12.49 24.19 2.38
CA ALA A 206 -11.18 24.26 3.03
C ALA A 206 -11.19 23.82 4.51
N ARG A 207 -12.38 23.57 5.09
CA ARG A 207 -12.47 22.92 6.39
C ARG A 207 -12.04 21.47 6.20
N HIS A 208 -10.83 21.15 6.64
CA HIS A 208 -10.47 19.77 6.94
C HIS A 208 -11.62 19.12 7.71
N SER A 209 -12.05 17.94 7.26
CA SER A 209 -12.86 17.06 8.08
C SER A 209 -12.05 16.81 9.36
N SER A 210 -12.32 17.59 10.39
CA SER A 210 -12.01 17.23 11.76
C SER A 210 -12.99 16.13 12.12
N ARG A 211 -12.90 14.98 11.43
CA ARG A 211 -13.59 13.78 11.87
C ARG A 211 -12.99 13.54 13.25
N PRO A 212 -13.77 13.67 14.34
CA PRO A 212 -13.24 13.42 15.66
C PRO A 212 -12.62 12.01 15.63
N LYS A 213 -11.49 11.85 16.34
CA LYS A 213 -10.87 10.56 16.60
C LYS A 213 -12.01 9.55 16.84
N PRO A 214 -12.13 8.46 16.05
CA PRO A 214 -13.27 7.57 16.19
C PRO A 214 -13.39 7.14 17.65
N ALA A 215 -14.63 7.07 18.15
CA ALA A 215 -14.91 6.65 19.51
C ALA A 215 -14.13 5.38 19.83
N ALA A 216 -13.63 5.29 21.07
CA ALA A 216 -12.79 4.16 21.51
C ALA A 216 -13.53 2.85 21.20
N ALA A 217 -12.97 2.05 20.29
CA ALA A 217 -13.54 0.77 19.94
C ALA A 217 -13.39 -0.16 21.16
N GLN A 218 -14.49 -0.72 21.64
CA GLN A 218 -14.49 -1.57 22.82
C GLN A 218 -14.37 -3.03 22.41
N LEU A 219 -13.56 -3.80 23.13
CA LEU A 219 -13.53 -5.24 22.97
C LEU A 219 -14.78 -5.87 23.59
N LEU A 220 -15.16 -7.04 23.12
CA LEU A 220 -16.30 -7.77 23.70
C LEU A 220 -16.14 -7.98 25.22
N SER A 221 -14.90 -8.17 25.70
CA SER A 221 -14.58 -8.31 27.13
C SER A 221 -14.87 -7.06 27.98
N SER A 222 -15.16 -5.92 27.35
CA SER A 222 -15.53 -4.68 28.04
C SER A 222 -17.03 -4.59 28.33
N PHE A 223 -17.85 -5.48 27.77
CA PHE A 223 -19.30 -5.56 28.02
C PHE A 223 -19.61 -6.58 29.11
N GLU A 224 -20.71 -6.41 29.84
CA GLU A 224 -21.13 -7.33 30.91
C GLU A 224 -21.69 -8.63 30.34
N SER A 225 -22.33 -8.56 29.18
CA SER A 225 -22.93 -9.70 28.50
C SER A 225 -22.85 -9.57 26.98
N ILE A 226 -22.84 -10.70 26.28
CA ILE A 226 -23.02 -10.75 24.82
C ILE A 226 -24.35 -10.09 24.39
N GLY A 227 -25.34 -10.03 25.28
CA GLY A 227 -26.61 -9.34 25.04
C GLY A 227 -26.46 -7.83 24.81
N ASP A 228 -25.37 -7.21 25.28
CA ASP A 228 -25.15 -5.76 25.14
C ASP A 228 -24.75 -5.36 23.70
N VAL A 229 -24.29 -6.34 22.92
CA VAL A 229 -23.85 -6.16 21.52
C VAL A 229 -24.83 -6.76 20.50
N ILE A 230 -25.88 -7.42 20.97
CA ILE A 230 -26.95 -8.00 20.15
C ILE A 230 -28.17 -7.07 20.23
N ASP A 231 -28.81 -6.81 19.08
CA ASP A 231 -30.09 -6.12 19.06
C ASP A 231 -31.23 -7.06 19.49
N THR A 232 -32.16 -6.56 20.30
CA THR A 232 -33.24 -7.35 20.93
C THR A 232 -34.39 -7.70 19.97
N GLY A 233 -34.22 -7.46 18.66
CA GLY A 233 -35.18 -7.85 17.62
C GLY A 233 -35.22 -9.37 17.39
N GLU A 234 -36.22 -9.82 16.62
CA GLU A 234 -36.43 -11.26 16.32
C GLU A 234 -35.20 -11.94 15.69
N ASP A 235 -34.40 -11.19 14.92
CA ASP A 235 -33.27 -11.71 14.14
C ASP A 235 -31.90 -11.63 14.85
N LYS A 236 -31.82 -11.15 16.10
CA LYS A 236 -30.57 -11.06 16.91
C LYS A 236 -29.36 -10.54 16.12
N THR A 237 -29.45 -9.32 15.62
CA THR A 237 -28.39 -8.72 14.78
C THR A 237 -27.33 -7.97 15.60
N ASN A 238 -26.23 -7.56 14.97
CA ASN A 238 -25.22 -6.74 15.63
C ASN A 238 -25.75 -5.32 15.92
N LYS A 239 -25.81 -4.94 17.19
CA LYS A 239 -26.29 -3.62 17.62
C LYS A 239 -25.31 -2.48 17.29
N HIS A 240 -24.01 -2.77 17.42
CA HIS A 240 -22.93 -1.79 17.21
C HIS A 240 -22.23 -2.01 15.87
N LYS A 241 -21.49 -0.99 15.44
CA LYS A 241 -20.56 -1.13 14.32
C LYS A 241 -19.44 -2.08 14.72
N LEU A 242 -19.05 -2.99 13.82
CA LEU A 242 -17.89 -3.83 14.05
C LEU A 242 -16.68 -3.16 13.40
N ALA A 243 -15.58 -3.05 14.15
CA ALA A 243 -14.35 -2.40 13.73
C ALA A 243 -13.13 -3.28 14.00
N CYS A 244 -11.99 -2.93 13.40
CA CYS A 244 -10.73 -3.60 13.67
C CYS A 244 -10.27 -3.38 15.13
N VAL A 245 -9.71 -4.43 15.73
CA VAL A 245 -9.18 -4.43 17.11
C VAL A 245 -7.86 -3.67 17.24
N ARG A 246 -7.08 -3.52 16.16
CA ARG A 246 -5.75 -2.88 16.20
C ARG A 246 -5.87 -1.41 16.61
N GLU A 247 -5.16 -1.03 17.67
CA GLU A 247 -5.05 0.37 18.06
C GLU A 247 -4.44 1.21 16.92
N GLY A 248 -5.10 2.32 16.57
CA GLY A 248 -4.73 3.17 15.43
C GLY A 248 -5.34 2.75 14.09
N CYS A 249 -5.95 1.56 13.98
CA CYS A 249 -6.66 1.16 12.77
C CYS A 249 -8.09 1.73 12.76
N GLY A 250 -8.41 2.49 11.70
CA GLY A 250 -9.71 3.13 11.51
C GLY A 250 -10.81 2.19 11.01
N SER A 251 -10.41 1.04 10.47
CA SER A 251 -11.24 0.12 9.69
C SER A 251 -12.55 -0.27 10.34
N LEU A 252 -13.62 0.06 9.62
CA LEU A 252 -14.97 -0.40 9.87
C LEU A 252 -15.17 -1.70 9.08
N ILE A 253 -15.57 -2.77 9.77
CA ILE A 253 -15.76 -4.09 9.18
C ILE A 253 -17.24 -4.26 8.80
N LEU A 254 -18.17 -3.89 9.70
CA LEU A 254 -19.60 -3.98 9.47
C LEU A 254 -20.36 -2.80 10.07
N LEU A 255 -21.44 -2.42 9.40
CA LEU A 255 -22.48 -1.52 9.92
C LEU A 255 -23.42 -2.27 10.90
N PRO A 256 -24.19 -1.55 11.73
CA PRO A 256 -25.21 -2.15 12.59
C PRO A 256 -26.26 -2.90 11.77
N ASN A 257 -26.85 -3.94 12.34
CA ASN A 257 -27.94 -4.73 11.78
C ASN A 257 -27.62 -5.51 10.49
N VAL A 258 -26.35 -5.78 10.24
CA VAL A 258 -25.88 -6.50 9.05
C VAL A 258 -25.61 -7.98 9.33
N ALA A 259 -24.99 -8.28 10.47
CA ALA A 259 -24.66 -9.64 10.87
C ALA A 259 -25.68 -10.22 11.83
N ARG A 260 -26.01 -11.49 11.64
CA ARG A 260 -26.85 -12.29 12.54
C ARG A 260 -25.98 -13.00 13.57
N PHE A 261 -26.39 -12.95 14.83
CA PHE A 261 -25.71 -13.67 15.91
C PHE A 261 -25.98 -15.18 15.82
N VAL A 262 -24.92 -15.98 15.90
CA VAL A 262 -24.98 -17.45 15.89
C VAL A 262 -23.99 -18.01 16.91
N GLU A 263 -24.47 -18.90 17.78
CA GLU A 263 -23.60 -19.74 18.61
C GLU A 263 -23.40 -21.09 17.92
N GLY A 264 -22.15 -21.50 17.75
CA GLY A 264 -21.82 -22.70 16.98
C GLY A 264 -20.49 -23.32 17.40
N PRO A 265 -20.08 -24.43 16.76
CA PRO A 265 -18.79 -25.05 17.05
C PRO A 265 -17.65 -24.08 16.74
N SER A 266 -16.60 -24.12 17.55
CA SER A 266 -15.36 -23.45 17.21
C SER A 266 -14.75 -24.12 15.98
N VAL A 267 -14.12 -23.31 15.13
CA VAL A 267 -13.50 -23.75 13.88
C VAL A 267 -12.04 -23.35 13.92
N GLU A 268 -11.16 -24.30 13.64
CA GLU A 268 -9.74 -24.01 13.47
C GLU A 268 -9.56 -23.15 12.22
N ILE A 269 -9.15 -21.90 12.44
CA ILE A 269 -8.87 -20.89 11.40
C ILE A 269 -7.44 -20.38 11.47
N ASP A 270 -6.70 -20.72 12.53
CA ASP A 270 -5.30 -20.32 12.71
C ASP A 270 -4.40 -21.39 12.08
N PRO A 271 -3.70 -21.10 10.96
CA PRO A 271 -2.87 -22.10 10.30
C PRO A 271 -1.62 -22.43 11.12
N PRO A 272 -1.20 -23.70 11.21
CA PRO A 272 -0.06 -24.12 12.03
C PRO A 272 1.29 -23.51 11.58
N SER A 273 1.39 -23.04 10.33
CA SER A 273 2.59 -22.40 9.79
C SER A 273 2.72 -20.91 10.15
N HIS A 274 1.62 -20.24 10.52
CA HIS A 274 1.58 -18.82 10.87
C HIS A 274 0.65 -18.61 12.07
N PRO A 275 1.18 -18.54 13.31
CA PRO A 275 0.35 -18.31 14.48
C PRO A 275 -0.35 -16.96 14.38
N SER A 276 -1.61 -16.92 14.82
CA SER A 276 -2.43 -15.71 14.89
C SER A 276 -1.73 -14.58 15.64
N SER A 277 -1.97 -13.33 15.22
CA SER A 277 -1.44 -12.14 15.90
C SER A 277 -1.73 -12.16 17.41
N PRO A 278 -0.80 -11.71 18.27
CA PRO A 278 -1.02 -11.64 19.72
C PRO A 278 -2.16 -10.70 20.12
N LEU A 279 -2.65 -9.87 19.19
CA LEU A 279 -3.80 -8.99 19.37
C LEU A 279 -5.15 -9.71 19.25
N LEU A 280 -5.17 -10.94 18.73
CA LEU A 280 -6.40 -11.72 18.54
C LEU A 280 -6.46 -12.83 19.59
N PRO A 281 -7.56 -12.96 20.36
CA PRO A 281 -7.69 -14.04 21.32
C PRO A 281 -7.70 -15.40 20.59
N PRO A 282 -7.05 -16.44 21.16
CA PRO A 282 -7.10 -17.78 20.61
C PRO A 282 -8.54 -18.30 20.67
N LEU A 283 -8.98 -18.97 19.60
CA LEU A 283 -10.30 -19.58 19.59
C LEU A 283 -10.28 -20.91 20.37
N PRO A 284 -11.39 -21.31 21.01
CA PRO A 284 -11.48 -22.61 21.67
C PRO A 284 -11.18 -23.75 20.70
N THR A 285 -10.49 -24.80 21.14
CA THR A 285 -10.28 -25.97 20.28
C THR A 285 -11.60 -26.75 20.13
N PRO A 286 -11.97 -27.21 18.91
CA PRO A 286 -13.11 -28.10 18.73
C PRO A 286 -12.99 -29.33 19.67
N PRO A 287 -14.07 -29.80 20.34
CA PRO A 287 -15.49 -29.56 20.06
C PRO A 287 -16.14 -28.40 20.85
N ALA A 288 -15.37 -27.51 21.47
CA ALA A 288 -15.93 -26.38 22.21
C ALA A 288 -16.73 -25.42 21.29
N THR A 289 -17.74 -24.75 21.84
CA THR A 289 -18.54 -23.75 21.12
C THR A 289 -17.95 -22.35 21.22
N THR A 290 -18.27 -21.49 20.26
CA THR A 290 -17.94 -20.06 20.27
C THR A 290 -19.03 -19.27 19.55
N THR A 291 -18.98 -17.95 19.70
CA THR A 291 -19.96 -17.01 19.18
C THR A 291 -19.48 -16.37 17.88
N TRP A 292 -20.34 -16.38 16.87
CA TRP A 292 -20.07 -15.88 15.53
C TRP A 292 -21.09 -14.84 15.07
N TRP A 293 -20.61 -13.91 14.28
CA TRP A 293 -21.41 -13.07 13.39
C TRP A 293 -21.49 -13.77 12.04
N LEU A 294 -22.69 -14.13 11.62
CA LEU A 294 -22.98 -14.67 10.30
C LEU A 294 -23.45 -13.55 9.37
N ILE A 295 -22.78 -13.41 8.23
CA ILE A 295 -23.08 -12.45 7.19
C ILE A 295 -23.51 -13.21 5.94
N THR A 296 -24.63 -12.81 5.35
CA THR A 296 -25.20 -13.34 4.10
C THR A 296 -25.88 -12.20 3.34
N PRO A 297 -26.19 -12.36 2.04
CA PRO A 297 -25.81 -13.46 1.14
C PRO A 297 -24.50 -13.21 0.39
N SER A 298 -23.87 -12.05 0.57
CA SER A 298 -22.81 -11.54 -0.30
C SER A 298 -21.72 -10.84 0.52
N PRO A 299 -20.45 -10.90 0.07
CA PRO A 299 -19.36 -10.18 0.73
C PRO A 299 -19.51 -8.65 0.66
N MET A 300 -20.42 -8.13 -0.19
CA MET A 300 -20.73 -6.69 -0.30
C MET A 300 -21.37 -6.09 0.96
N GLN A 301 -21.73 -6.94 1.94
CA GLN A 301 -22.21 -6.49 3.25
C GLN A 301 -21.09 -5.98 4.15
N PHE A 302 -19.84 -6.31 3.82
CA PHE A 302 -18.67 -5.80 4.54
C PHE A 302 -18.27 -4.41 4.04
N GLU A 303 -17.85 -3.57 4.96
CA GLU A 303 -17.29 -2.26 4.65
C GLU A 303 -15.82 -2.44 4.19
N ASN A 304 -14.94 -2.95 5.07
CA ASN A 304 -13.51 -3.16 4.77
C ASN A 304 -13.00 -4.55 5.27
N ILE A 305 -13.27 -5.63 4.52
CA ILE A 305 -12.77 -7.00 4.79
C ILE A 305 -11.89 -7.55 3.66
N GLY A 306 -10.82 -8.27 4.02
CA GLY A 306 -9.93 -9.00 3.11
C GLY A 306 -10.16 -10.51 3.17
N PHE A 307 -9.93 -11.21 2.05
CA PHE A 307 -10.08 -12.67 1.91
C PHE A 307 -8.75 -13.31 1.54
N SER A 308 -8.35 -14.36 2.25
CA SER A 308 -7.16 -15.13 1.90
C SER A 308 -7.37 -15.98 0.64
N LYS A 309 -6.25 -16.45 0.04
CA LYS A 309 -6.29 -17.62 -0.85
C LYS A 309 -6.81 -18.84 -0.07
N PRO A 310 -7.45 -19.83 -0.73
CA PRO A 310 -7.91 -21.03 -0.07
C PRO A 310 -6.77 -21.74 0.65
N VAL A 311 -6.91 -22.01 1.95
CA VAL A 311 -5.83 -22.55 2.78
C VAL A 311 -5.88 -24.08 2.77
N PRO A 312 -4.89 -24.77 2.16
CA PRO A 312 -4.92 -26.23 2.03
C PRO A 312 -4.69 -26.97 3.34
N SER A 313 -4.01 -26.32 4.30
CA SER A 313 -3.59 -26.89 5.57
C SER A 313 -4.69 -26.93 6.64
N LEU A 314 -5.83 -26.27 6.42
CA LEU A 314 -6.98 -26.34 7.31
C LEU A 314 -7.88 -27.49 6.87
N SER A 315 -8.37 -28.28 7.83
CA SER A 315 -9.25 -29.42 7.57
C SER A 315 -10.39 -29.03 6.63
N ALA A 316 -10.56 -29.76 5.54
CA ALA A 316 -11.68 -29.58 4.63
C ALA A 316 -12.99 -29.63 5.42
N LEU A 317 -13.91 -28.72 5.13
CA LEU A 317 -15.24 -28.77 5.73
C LEU A 317 -15.96 -30.06 5.29
N PRO A 318 -16.98 -30.51 6.04
CA PRO A 318 -17.81 -31.66 5.62
C PRO A 318 -18.39 -31.52 4.21
N SER A 319 -18.49 -30.28 3.71
CA SER A 319 -18.91 -29.90 2.35
C SER A 319 -17.87 -30.18 1.26
N GLY A 320 -16.63 -30.56 1.61
CA GLY A 320 -15.53 -30.80 0.68
C GLY A 320 -14.90 -29.54 0.08
N LYS A 321 -15.41 -28.35 0.41
CA LYS A 321 -14.90 -27.06 -0.08
C LYS A 321 -13.73 -26.56 0.75
N ARG A 322 -12.87 -25.77 0.12
CA ARG A 322 -11.71 -25.15 0.78
C ARG A 322 -12.15 -23.91 1.57
N LYS A 323 -11.48 -23.67 2.71
CA LYS A 323 -11.71 -22.49 3.55
C LYS A 323 -10.89 -21.31 3.08
N LYS A 324 -11.49 -20.12 3.06
CA LYS A 324 -10.81 -18.83 2.99
C LYS A 324 -10.91 -18.13 4.33
N LEU A 325 -9.86 -17.44 4.72
CA LEU A 325 -9.78 -16.70 5.98
C LEU A 325 -10.11 -15.23 5.75
N LEU A 326 -10.74 -14.61 6.75
CA LEU A 326 -11.10 -13.20 6.75
C LEU A 326 -10.10 -12.41 7.59
N ALA A 327 -9.68 -11.25 7.10
CA ALA A 327 -8.81 -10.31 7.81
C ALA A 327 -9.29 -8.87 7.61
N CYS A 328 -8.86 -7.94 8.46
CA CYS A 328 -9.12 -6.51 8.26
C CYS A 328 -8.46 -6.03 6.95
N ALA A 329 -9.21 -5.36 6.07
CA ALA A 329 -8.67 -4.92 4.77
C ALA A 329 -7.68 -3.74 4.86
N GLU A 330 -7.63 -3.01 5.97
CA GLU A 330 -6.72 -1.86 6.12
C GLU A 330 -5.36 -2.23 6.75
N CYS A 331 -5.31 -3.25 7.61
CA CYS A 331 -4.09 -3.56 8.38
C CYS A 331 -3.75 -5.05 8.44
N ASP A 332 -4.44 -5.85 7.61
CA ASP A 332 -4.31 -7.31 7.48
C ASP A 332 -4.36 -8.08 8.80
N LEU A 333 -4.96 -7.48 9.84
CA LEU A 333 -5.13 -8.16 11.11
C LEU A 333 -6.13 -9.31 10.92
N GLY A 334 -5.65 -10.53 11.07
CA GLY A 334 -6.43 -11.75 10.92
C GLY A 334 -5.70 -12.99 11.46
N PRO A 335 -6.35 -14.16 11.41
CA PRO A 335 -7.69 -14.36 10.87
C PRO A 335 -8.77 -13.96 11.89
N ILE A 336 -9.70 -13.10 11.49
CA ILE A 336 -10.85 -12.71 12.34
C ILE A 336 -12.10 -13.56 12.05
N GLY A 337 -12.08 -14.31 10.95
CA GLY A 337 -13.21 -15.11 10.49
C GLY A 337 -12.84 -16.03 9.33
N TRP A 338 -13.84 -16.69 8.75
CA TRP A 338 -13.68 -17.59 7.62
C TRP A 338 -14.93 -17.64 6.72
N CYS A 339 -14.76 -18.14 5.50
CA CYS A 339 -15.85 -18.50 4.60
C CYS A 339 -15.48 -19.70 3.72
N GLU A 340 -16.47 -20.31 3.08
CA GLU A 340 -16.23 -21.34 2.07
C GLU A 340 -15.88 -20.71 0.73
N GLU A 341 -15.01 -21.35 -0.04
CA GLU A 341 -14.75 -20.97 -1.43
C GLU A 341 -16.03 -21.07 -2.26
N GLY A 342 -16.50 -19.92 -2.77
CA GLY A 342 -17.76 -19.82 -3.52
C GLY A 342 -19.02 -19.95 -2.66
N GLY A 343 -18.89 -19.86 -1.32
CA GLY A 343 -20.01 -19.80 -0.40
C GLY A 343 -20.63 -18.41 -0.30
N THR A 344 -21.87 -18.35 0.19
CA THR A 344 -22.63 -17.11 0.46
C THR A 344 -22.68 -16.77 1.95
N GLU A 345 -22.04 -17.58 2.78
CA GLU A 345 -22.00 -17.45 4.24
C GLU A 345 -20.59 -17.07 4.68
N PHE A 346 -20.51 -16.01 5.49
CA PHE A 346 -19.26 -15.49 6.01
C PHE A 346 -19.35 -15.41 7.54
N TRP A 347 -18.36 -15.95 8.22
CA TRP A 347 -18.37 -16.16 9.66
C TRP A 347 -17.26 -15.33 10.31
N VAL A 348 -17.62 -14.34 11.14
CA VAL A 348 -16.67 -13.48 11.86
C VAL A 348 -16.78 -13.76 13.36
N SER A 349 -15.65 -13.96 14.04
CA SER A 349 -15.67 -14.23 15.48
C SER A 349 -16.03 -12.96 16.26
N CYS A 350 -17.00 -13.06 17.17
CA CYS A 350 -17.40 -11.93 18.03
C CYS A 350 -16.24 -11.44 18.93
N GLN A 351 -15.27 -12.31 19.22
CA GLN A 351 -14.14 -12.00 20.10
C GLN A 351 -12.95 -11.35 19.36
N ARG A 352 -12.92 -11.43 18.03
CA ARG A 352 -11.81 -10.94 17.19
C ARG A 352 -12.13 -9.62 16.49
N VAL A 353 -13.20 -8.94 16.90
CA VAL A 353 -13.64 -7.63 16.42
C VAL A 353 -13.88 -6.68 17.58
N ALA A 354 -13.78 -5.39 17.33
CA ALA A 354 -14.14 -4.34 18.29
C ALA A 354 -15.51 -3.73 17.95
N TYR A 355 -16.17 -3.16 18.94
CA TYR A 355 -17.52 -2.61 18.84
C TYR A 355 -17.48 -1.09 19.01
N ARG A 356 -18.19 -0.37 18.13
CA ARG A 356 -18.24 1.10 18.07
C ARG A 356 -19.65 1.66 17.98
#